data_AF-A0A7C2SU87-F1
#
_entry.id   AF-A0A7C2SU87-F1
#
_cell.length_a   1.000
_cell.length_b   1.000
_cell.length_c   1.000
_cell.angle_alpha   90.00
_cell.angle_beta   90.00
_cell.angle_gamma   90.00
#
_symmetry.space_group_name_H-M   'P 1'
#
loop_
_entity.id
_entity.type
_entity.pdbx_description
1 polymer ?
#
loop_
_entity_poly.entity_id
_entity_poly.type
_entity_poly.pdbx_seq_one_letter_code
_entity_poly.pdbx_strand_id
1 'polypeptide(L)' 'MISNAKRNLLEINHQTKDKYLQNYLNEFCYKTTKRYFVENLFERLLVAAVEDTWYGNLRYNCG' A
#
# COMPACT_ATOMS: atom_id res chain seq x y z
N MET A 1 8.08 6.61 -7.73
CA MET A 1 7.84 5.17 -8.00
C MET A 1 6.53 4.92 -8.75
N ILE A 2 5.39 5.37 -8.23
CA ILE A 2 4.07 5.22 -8.90
C ILE A 2 4.00 5.94 -10.25
N SER A 3 4.49 7.19 -10.34
CA SER A 3 4.55 7.92 -11.61
C SER A 3 5.37 7.18 -12.68
N ASN A 4 6.50 6.58 -12.28
CA ASN A 4 7.35 5.79 -13.17
C ASN A 4 6.66 4.48 -13.60
N ALA A 5 5.92 3.83 -12.69
CA ALA A 5 5.14 2.64 -13.01
C ALA A 5 3.98 2.96 -13.97
N LYS A 6 3.28 4.08 -13.76
CA LYS A 6 2.24 4.58 -14.67
C LYS A 6 2.80 4.84 -16.06
N ARG A 7 3.95 5.52 -16.14
CA ARG A 7 4.63 5.79 -17.40
C ARG A 7 5.03 4.49 -18.11
N ASN A 8 5.65 3.53 -17.41
CA ASN A 8 5.98 2.23 -17.99
C ASN A 8 4.76 1.45 -18.50
N LEU A 9 3.66 1.45 -17.74
CA LEU A 9 2.43 0.76 -18.14
C LEU A 9 1.81 1.39 -19.39
N LEU A 10 1.86 2.72 -19.54
CA LEU A 10 1.34 3.42 -20.71
C LEU A 10 2.27 3.36 -21.93
N GLU A 11 3.59 3.34 -21.69
CA GLU A 11 4.62 3.41 -22.73
C GLU A 11 4.93 2.02 -23.31
N ILE A 12 4.86 0.94 -22.51
CA ILE A 12 5.15 -0.43 -22.94
C ILE A 12 3.88 -1.19 -23.33
N ASN A 13 2.77 -1.03 -22.59
CA ASN A 13 1.55 -1.79 -22.82
C ASN A 13 0.52 -0.98 -23.61
N HIS A 14 0.65 -0.98 -24.93
CA HIS A 14 -0.24 -0.24 -25.85
C HIS A 14 -1.71 -0.72 -25.86
N GLN A 15 -2.03 -1.84 -25.19
CA GLN A 15 -3.38 -2.41 -25.11
C GLN A 15 -4.06 -2.18 -23.75
N THR A 16 -3.39 -1.52 -22.80
CA THR A 16 -4.00 -1.22 -21.50
C THR A 16 -5.02 -0.11 -21.64
N LYS A 17 -6.31 -0.44 -21.46
CA LYS A 17 -7.38 0.57 -21.46
C LYS A 17 -7.27 1.44 -20.21
N ASP A 18 -7.49 2.74 -20.37
CA ASP A 18 -7.43 3.71 -19.26
C ASP A 18 -8.34 3.34 -18.08
N LYS A 19 -9.50 2.74 -18.37
CA LYS A 19 -10.43 2.24 -17.33
C LYS A 19 -9.83 1.19 -16.39
N TYR A 20 -8.79 0.48 -16.80
CA TYR A 20 -8.12 -0.54 -15.99
C TYR A 20 -6.79 -0.05 -15.42
N LEU A 21 -6.26 1.08 -15.91
CA LEU A 21 -4.96 1.60 -15.50
C LEU A 21 -4.89 1.85 -13.98
N GLN A 22 -5.96 2.41 -13.40
CA GLN A 22 -6.00 2.65 -11.96
C GLN A 22 -6.00 1.35 -11.15
N ASN A 23 -6.66 0.29 -11.63
CA ASN A 23 -6.62 -1.03 -10.98
C ASN A 23 -5.21 -1.63 -11.02
N TYR A 24 -4.51 -1.53 -12.15
CA TYR A 24 -3.12 -1.98 -12.25
C TYR A 24 -2.18 -1.19 -11.33
N LEU A 25 -2.39 0.12 -11.21
CA LEU A 25 -1.60 0.95 -10.29
C LEU A 25 -1.90 0.62 -8.83
N ASN A 26 -3.15 0.36 -8.49
CA ASN A 26 -3.54 -0.07 -7.14
C ASN A 26 -2.92 -1.42 -6.79
N GLU A 27 -2.92 -2.38 -7.72
CA GLU A 27 -2.28 -3.67 -7.52
C GLU A 27 -0.75 -3.55 -7.40
N PHE A 28 -0.12 -2.72 -8.24
CA PHE A 28 1.31 -2.41 -8.13
C PHE A 28 1.65 -1.80 -6.76
N CYS A 29 0.84 -0.85 -6.28
CA CYS A 29 1.00 -0.25 -4.95
C CYS A 29 0.84 -1.30 -3.87
N TYR A 30 -0.17 -2.16 -3.95
CA TYR A 30 -0.40 -3.22 -2.97
C TYR A 30 0.79 -4.18 -2.87
N LYS A 31 1.33 -4.67 -4.00
CA LYS A 31 2.48 -5.58 -3.99
C LYS A 31 3.76 -4.92 -3.51
N THR A 32 3.99 -3.67 -3.93
CA THR A 32 5.18 -2.91 -3.54
C THR A 32 5.14 -2.56 -2.05
N THR A 33 4.00 -2.05 -1.58
CA THR A 33 3.76 -1.77 -0.17
C THR A 33 3.89 -3.03 0.67
N LYS A 34 3.34 -4.17 0.21
CA LYS A 34 3.52 -5.46 0.88
C LYS A 34 5.00 -5.87 0.97
N ARG A 35 5.78 -5.73 -0.11
CA ARG A 35 7.22 -6.07 -0.11
C ARG A 35 7.99 -5.23 0.90
N TYR A 36 7.71 -3.93 0.98
CA TYR A 36 8.26 -3.04 2.00
C TYR A 36 7.69 -3.28 3.40
N PHE A 37 6.46 -3.79 3.51
CA PHE A 37 5.83 -4.16 4.79
C PHE A 37 6.33 -5.49 5.34
N VAL A 38 6.78 -6.42 4.50
CA VAL A 38 7.24 -7.76 4.93
C VAL A 38 8.54 -7.67 5.74
N GLU A 39 9.46 -6.79 5.35
CA GLU A 39 10.74 -6.62 6.06
C GLU A 39 10.55 -6.14 7.50
N ASN A 40 9.54 -5.29 7.76
CA ASN A 40 9.24 -4.75 9.10
C ASN A 40 7.92 -5.28 9.67
N LEU A 41 7.45 -6.45 9.20
CA LEU A 41 6.15 -7.00 9.59
C LEU A 41 6.10 -7.31 11.09
N PHE A 42 7.18 -7.89 11.60
CA PHE A 42 7.29 -8.27 13.01
C PHE A 42 7.34 -7.05 13.94
N GLU A 43 8.15 -6.04 13.60
CA GLU A 43 8.23 -4.79 14.38
C GLU A 43 6.89 -4.08 14.45
N ARG A 44 6.16 -4.03 13.33
CA ARG A 44 4.85 -3.38 13.29
C ARG A 44 3.76 -4.18 13.97
N LEU A 45 3.86 -5.52 13.93
CA LEU A 45 2.99 -6.38 14.71
C LEU A 45 3.22 -6.17 16.21
N LEU A 46 4.49 -6.05 16.63
CA LEU A 46 4.84 -5.72 18.01
C LEU A 46 4.29 -4.36 18.43
N VAL A 47 4.48 -3.32 17.60
CA VAL A 47 3.92 -1.98 17.85
C VAL A 47 2.40 -2.05 17.96
N ALA A 48 1.70 -2.68 17.01
CA ALA A 48 0.25 -2.81 17.06
C ALA A 48 -0.23 -3.62 18.28
N ALA A 49 0.46 -4.70 18.65
CA ALA A 49 0.10 -5.51 19.82
C ALA A 49 0.30 -4.76 21.14
N VAL A 50 1.27 -3.85 21.21
CA VAL A 50 1.53 -3.00 22.38
C VAL A 50 0.65 -1.75 22.40
N GLU A 51 0.35 -1.17 21.24
CA GLU A 51 -0.50 0.03 21.12
C GLU A 51 -1.99 -0.28 21.27
N ASP A 52 -2.45 -1.45 20.83
CA ASP A 52 -3.86 -1.86 20.84
C ASP A 52 -4.28 -2.40 22.22
N THR A 53 -4.04 -1.60 23.24
CA THR A 53 -4.55 -1.85 24.59
C THR A 53 -6.05 -1.53 24.65
N TRP A 54 -6.81 -2.29 25.44
CA TRP A 54 -8.28 -2.11 25.55
C TRP A 54 -8.71 -0.74 26.11
N TYR A 55 -7.78 -0.02 26.74
CA TYR A 55 -7.91 1.37 27.23
C TYR A 55 -7.11 2.39 26.38
N GLY A 56 -6.55 1.97 25.25
CA GLY A 56 -5.65 2.76 24.41
C GLY A 56 -6.36 3.91 23.69
N ASN A 57 -6.01 5.15 24.04
CA ASN A 57 -6.58 6.41 23.54
C ASN A 57 -6.43 6.67 22.02
N LEU A 58 -5.86 5.77 21.23
CA LEU A 58 -5.62 5.96 19.78
C LEU A 58 -6.87 5.71 18.92
N ARG A 59 -7.87 4.97 19.42
CA ARG A 59 -9.12 4.71 18.67
C ARG A 59 -10.16 5.83 18.72
N TYR A 60 -9.91 6.91 19.46
CA TYR A 60 -10.86 8.04 19.64
C TYR A 60 -10.40 9.38 19.04
N ASN A 61 -9.25 9.44 18.35
CA ASN A 61 -8.71 10.68 17.76
C ASN A 61 -8.55 10.62 16.23
N CYS A 62 -9.58 10.14 15.54
CA CYS A 62 -9.71 10.32 14.10
C CYS A 62 -11.07 10.97 13.80
N GLY A 63 -11.06 12.31 13.79
CA GLY A 63 -11.98 13.11 12.99
C GLY A 63 -11.51 13.18 11.54
#